data_AF-A0A1F9H984-F1
#
_entry.id   AF-A0A1F9H984-F1
#
_cell.length_a   1.000
_cell.length_b   1.000
_cell.length_c   1.000
_cell.angle_alpha   90.00
_cell.angle_beta   90.00
_cell.angle_gamma   90.00
#
_symmetry.space_group_name_H-M   'P 1'
#
loop_
_entity.id
_entity.type
_entity.pdbx_description
1 polymer ?
#
loop_
_entity_poly.entity_id
_entity_poly.type
_entity_poly.pdbx_seq_one_letter_code
_entity_poly.pdbx_strand_id
1 'polypeptide(L)'
;MLLWPSFSLASESADQNFFYFQTQLKNFEKSHNASLIRRFNENNRKPLSGLSKKEKRFQKEYKELKKNFSYWNEVYHLKQALIETYKGVGAGSKPAQAVRNLCRGEPMCSPRPTHGSATTQMEDEANRLAIKLIQGIMRLAEEYKINTFPLVHNFLINFGLAKRGACKHWAEDILKIIEGIPRDYFVAYWAEHKPGSIAEHNVAVLAPAGATLRDGLLIDPWRTAGKPFWIRVDADHHQWKPWAFYEPK
;
A
#
# COMPACT_ATOMS: atom_id res chain seq x y z
N MET A 1 17.70 3.92 10.43
CA MET A 1 17.78 4.63 9.14
C MET A 1 17.75 3.58 8.04
N LEU A 2 16.56 3.07 7.71
CA LEU A 2 16.40 2.17 6.57
C LEU A 2 16.54 3.05 5.33
N LEU A 3 17.73 3.04 4.72
CA LEU A 3 17.95 3.66 3.42
C LEU A 3 16.87 3.11 2.48
N TRP A 4 15.97 4.00 2.06
CA TRP A 4 15.06 3.77 0.95
C TRP A 4 15.86 3.13 -0.19
N PRO A 5 15.32 2.14 -0.93
CA PRO A 5 16.03 1.65 -2.10
C PRO A 5 16.46 2.85 -2.93
N SER A 6 17.75 3.02 -3.15
CA SER A 6 18.29 4.04 -4.05
C SER A 6 17.80 3.67 -5.45
N PHE A 7 16.62 4.21 -5.79
CA PHE A 7 15.87 3.83 -6.96
C PHE A 7 16.55 4.41 -8.20
N SER A 8 17.37 3.60 -8.86
CA SER A 8 17.41 3.60 -10.32
C SER A 8 16.43 2.51 -10.75
N LEU A 9 15.14 2.86 -10.82
CA LEU A 9 14.11 1.96 -11.33
C LEU A 9 14.14 2.02 -12.84
N ALA A 10 14.03 0.85 -13.47
CA ALA A 10 13.90 0.73 -14.92
C ALA A 10 12.59 1.37 -15.45
N SER A 11 11.63 1.69 -14.57
CA SER A 11 10.40 2.44 -14.85
C SER A 11 9.57 2.68 -13.58
N GLU A 12 8.58 3.57 -13.62
CA GLU A 12 7.55 3.68 -12.58
C GLU A 12 6.45 2.59 -12.69
N SER A 13 6.69 1.48 -13.41
CA SER A 13 5.69 0.42 -13.60
C SER A 13 5.79 -0.66 -12.53
N ALA A 14 4.69 -0.92 -11.82
CA ALA A 14 4.60 -2.00 -10.84
C ALA A 14 4.90 -3.37 -11.44
N ASP A 15 4.33 -3.66 -12.61
CA ASP A 15 4.46 -4.94 -13.31
C ASP A 15 5.90 -5.20 -13.73
N GLN A 16 6.53 -4.23 -14.40
CA GLN A 16 7.90 -4.37 -14.87
C GLN A 16 8.86 -4.62 -13.70
N ASN A 17 8.74 -3.86 -12.61
CA ASN A 17 9.60 -4.02 -11.46
C ASN A 17 9.33 -5.31 -10.69
N PHE A 18 8.06 -5.72 -10.54
CA PHE A 18 7.71 -7.00 -9.92
C PHE A 18 8.35 -8.18 -10.66
N PHE A 19 8.15 -8.27 -11.97
CA PHE A 19 8.72 -9.36 -12.77
C PHE A 19 10.25 -9.29 -12.84
N TYR A 20 10.83 -8.09 -12.89
CA TYR A 20 12.27 -7.89 -12.82
C TYR A 20 12.85 -8.46 -11.53
N PHE A 21 12.37 -8.00 -10.36
CA PHE A 21 12.92 -8.44 -9.08
C PHE A 21 12.59 -9.91 -8.77
N GLN A 22 11.44 -10.41 -9.22
CA GLN A 22 11.13 -11.84 -9.13
C GLN A 22 12.14 -12.69 -9.92
N THR A 23 12.47 -12.28 -11.14
CA THR A 23 13.43 -12.97 -12.00
C THR A 23 14.83 -12.91 -11.42
N GLN A 24 15.26 -11.73 -10.97
CA GLN A 24 16.56 -11.55 -10.31
C GLN A 24 16.68 -12.45 -9.07
N LEU A 25 15.65 -12.51 -8.22
CA LEU A 25 15.66 -13.35 -7.02
C LEU A 25 15.77 -14.85 -7.37
N LYS A 26 14.98 -15.32 -8.34
CA LYS A 26 15.06 -16.71 -8.84
C LYS A 26 16.44 -17.03 -9.42
N ASN A 27 17.02 -16.13 -10.21
CA ASN A 27 18.34 -16.33 -10.81
C ASN A 27 19.44 -16.34 -9.75
N PHE A 28 19.35 -15.45 -8.76
CA PHE A 28 20.30 -15.38 -7.65
C PHE A 28 20.29 -16.68 -6.81
N GLU A 29 19.12 -17.23 -6.54
CA GLU A 29 18.97 -18.52 -5.83
C GLU A 29 19.48 -19.71 -6.67
N LYS A 30 19.42 -19.63 -8.00
CA LYS A 30 19.98 -20.66 -8.89
C LYS A 30 21.50 -20.57 -9.06
N SER A 31 22.05 -19.36 -9.11
CA SER A 31 23.48 -19.13 -9.39
C SER A 31 24.40 -19.44 -8.21
N HIS A 32 23.86 -19.47 -7.00
CA HIS A 32 24.62 -19.73 -5.78
C HIS A 32 24.49 -21.19 -5.35
N ASN A 33 25.59 -21.78 -4.87
CA ASN A 33 25.59 -23.18 -4.46
C ASN A 33 24.65 -23.43 -3.27
N ALA A 34 24.10 -24.64 -3.21
CA ALA A 34 23.15 -25.03 -2.17
C ALA A 34 23.71 -24.83 -0.74
N SER A 35 25.04 -24.92 -0.57
CA SER A 35 25.67 -24.71 0.75
C SER A 35 25.65 -23.25 1.22
N LEU A 36 25.81 -22.25 0.33
CA LEU A 36 25.69 -20.83 0.69
C LEU A 36 24.25 -20.47 1.04
N ILE A 37 23.27 -20.99 0.30
CA ILE A 37 21.84 -20.77 0.58
C ILE A 37 21.46 -21.40 1.92
N ARG A 38 21.90 -22.64 2.16
CA ARG A 38 21.71 -23.33 3.45
C ARG A 38 22.29 -22.53 4.60
N ARG A 39 23.55 -22.08 4.48
CA ARG A 39 24.22 -21.26 5.50
C ARG A 39 23.56 -19.92 5.71
N PHE A 40 23.04 -19.27 4.66
CA PHE A 40 22.27 -18.05 4.82
C PHE A 40 21.00 -18.29 5.65
N ASN A 41 20.23 -19.34 5.35
CA ASN A 41 19.02 -19.67 6.11
C ASN A 41 19.33 -19.93 7.59
N GLU A 42 20.44 -20.60 7.88
CA GLU A 42 20.92 -20.85 9.25
C GLU A 42 21.42 -19.58 9.98
N ASN A 43 21.99 -18.63 9.23
CA ASN A 43 22.69 -17.46 9.78
C ASN A 43 21.93 -16.13 9.63
N ASN A 44 20.75 -16.09 9.00
CA ASN A 44 20.08 -14.83 8.66
C ASN A 44 19.75 -13.95 9.89
N ARG A 45 19.72 -14.55 11.09
CA ARG A 45 19.49 -13.89 12.39
C ARG A 45 20.71 -13.86 13.31
N LYS A 46 21.86 -14.37 12.87
CA LYS A 46 23.09 -14.48 13.69
C LYS A 46 24.09 -13.36 13.37
N PRO A 47 25.02 -13.04 14.29
CA PRO A 47 26.03 -12.00 14.08
C PRO A 47 26.91 -12.28 12.85
N LEU A 48 27.19 -11.24 12.06
CA LEU A 48 28.00 -11.33 10.84
C LEU A 48 29.49 -11.60 11.10
N SER A 49 29.96 -11.53 12.35
CA SER A 49 31.37 -11.65 12.72
C SER A 49 31.98 -13.00 12.32
N GLY A 50 31.20 -14.08 12.37
CA GLY A 50 31.63 -15.43 12.00
C GLY A 50 31.54 -15.78 10.51
N LEU A 51 31.14 -14.84 9.64
CA LEU A 51 30.95 -15.09 8.21
C LEU A 51 32.21 -14.74 7.40
N SER A 52 32.51 -15.58 6.41
CA SER A 52 33.51 -15.30 5.39
C SER A 52 33.12 -14.05 4.56
N LYS A 53 34.09 -13.44 3.88
CA LYS A 53 33.83 -12.30 2.99
C LYS A 53 32.78 -12.63 1.93
N LYS A 54 32.82 -13.85 1.37
CA LYS A 54 31.85 -14.34 0.38
C LYS A 54 30.43 -14.42 0.94
N GLU A 55 30.28 -14.97 2.15
CA GLU A 55 28.96 -15.08 2.82
C GLU A 55 28.40 -13.70 3.21
N LYS A 56 29.24 -12.78 3.68
CA LYS A 56 28.83 -11.39 3.96
C LYS A 56 28.30 -10.70 2.71
N ARG A 57 29.02 -10.83 1.60
CA ARG A 57 28.61 -10.28 0.29
C ARG A 57 27.28 -10.89 -0.17
N PHE A 58 27.19 -12.23 -0.17
CA PHE A 58 25.96 -12.96 -0.51
C PHE A 58 24.77 -12.49 0.33
N GLN A 59 24.94 -12.40 1.65
CA GLN A 59 23.87 -12.01 2.56
C GLN A 59 23.41 -10.57 2.33
N LYS A 60 24.35 -9.65 2.02
CA LYS A 60 24.01 -8.26 1.67
C LYS A 60 23.18 -8.21 0.39
N GLU A 61 23.68 -8.81 -0.69
CA GLU A 61 23.02 -8.83 -2.01
C GLU A 61 21.64 -9.48 -1.93
N TYR A 62 21.51 -10.63 -1.26
CA TYR A 62 20.22 -11.31 -1.08
C TYR A 62 19.23 -10.48 -0.26
N LYS A 63 19.67 -9.86 0.85
CA LYS A 63 18.79 -9.02 1.68
C LYS A 63 18.28 -7.81 0.91
N GLU A 64 19.13 -7.17 0.12
CA GLU A 64 18.76 -6.05 -0.74
C GLU A 64 17.77 -6.46 -1.83
N LEU A 65 18.06 -7.57 -2.52
CA LEU A 65 17.19 -8.10 -3.56
C LEU A 65 15.82 -8.52 -3.02
N LYS A 66 15.81 -9.21 -1.87
CA LYS A 66 14.57 -9.62 -1.18
C LYS A 66 13.77 -8.42 -0.67
N LYS A 67 14.43 -7.37 -0.19
CA LYS A 67 13.77 -6.12 0.19
C LYS A 67 13.06 -5.47 -1.01
N ASN A 68 13.75 -5.36 -2.15
CA ASN A 68 13.17 -4.79 -3.36
C ASN A 68 12.02 -5.65 -3.90
N PHE A 69 12.19 -6.97 -3.95
CA PHE A 69 11.12 -7.88 -4.33
C PHE A 69 9.91 -7.75 -3.41
N SER A 70 10.11 -7.72 -2.09
CA SER A 70 9.02 -7.55 -1.13
C SER A 70 8.24 -6.27 -1.36
N TYR A 71 8.92 -5.14 -1.59
CA TYR A 71 8.24 -3.86 -1.88
C TYR A 71 7.41 -3.95 -3.16
N TRP A 72 8.00 -4.40 -4.26
CA TRP A 72 7.31 -4.47 -5.56
C TRP A 72 6.22 -5.53 -5.61
N ASN A 73 6.33 -6.58 -4.80
CA ASN A 73 5.26 -7.55 -4.59
C ASN A 73 4.01 -6.89 -4.01
N GLU A 74 4.16 -6.09 -2.94
CA GLU A 74 3.03 -5.37 -2.34
C GLU A 74 2.41 -4.38 -3.33
N VAL A 75 3.23 -3.59 -4.03
CA VAL A 75 2.76 -2.62 -5.04
C VAL A 75 2.01 -3.32 -6.17
N TYR A 76 2.56 -4.40 -6.72
CA TYR A 76 1.94 -5.14 -7.81
C TYR A 76 0.58 -5.72 -7.38
N HIS A 77 0.51 -6.40 -6.23
CA HIS A 77 -0.74 -7.02 -5.80
C HIS A 77 -1.79 -6.00 -5.37
N LEU A 78 -1.41 -4.86 -4.79
CA LEU A 78 -2.35 -3.77 -4.54
C LEU A 78 -2.90 -3.19 -5.86
N LYS A 79 -2.03 -2.98 -6.86
CA LYS A 79 -2.46 -2.54 -8.20
C LYS A 79 -3.48 -3.53 -8.79
N GLN A 80 -3.19 -4.83 -8.76
CA GLN A 80 -4.11 -5.86 -9.28
C GLN A 80 -5.45 -5.85 -8.53
N ALA A 81 -5.43 -5.73 -7.20
CA ALA A 81 -6.66 -5.67 -6.40
C ALA A 81 -7.54 -4.45 -6.73
N LEU A 82 -6.92 -3.30 -7.04
CA LEU A 82 -7.64 -2.10 -7.50
C LEU A 82 -8.27 -2.31 -8.89
N ILE A 83 -7.52 -2.92 -9.82
CA ILE A 83 -8.01 -3.24 -11.16
C ILE A 83 -9.17 -4.23 -11.11
N GLU A 84 -9.06 -5.29 -10.30
CA GLU A 84 -10.11 -6.28 -10.09
C GLU A 84 -11.35 -5.66 -9.45
N THR A 85 -11.15 -4.81 -8.44
CA THR A 85 -12.21 -4.01 -7.81
C THR A 85 -12.95 -3.16 -8.85
N TYR A 86 -12.23 -2.48 -9.74
CA TYR A 86 -12.82 -1.68 -10.81
C TYR A 86 -13.63 -2.52 -11.80
N LYS A 87 -13.06 -3.65 -12.26
CA LYS A 87 -13.72 -4.56 -13.21
C LYS A 87 -14.98 -5.21 -12.62
N GLY A 88 -14.99 -5.51 -11.32
CA GLY A 88 -16.10 -6.18 -10.63
C GLY A 88 -17.41 -5.37 -10.57
N VAL A 89 -17.33 -4.03 -10.62
CA VAL A 89 -18.52 -3.14 -10.61
C VAL A 89 -19.13 -3.00 -12.02
N GLY A 90 -18.48 -3.55 -13.04
CA GLY A 90 -18.85 -3.42 -14.44
C GLY A 90 -18.26 -2.16 -15.08
N ALA A 91 -17.74 -2.29 -16.30
CA ALA A 91 -17.07 -1.23 -17.09
C ALA A 91 -17.97 -0.05 -17.52
N GLY A 92 -19.08 0.19 -16.80
CA GLY A 92 -20.03 1.28 -17.01
C GLY A 92 -19.89 2.43 -16.00
N SER A 93 -18.94 2.38 -15.06
CA SER A 93 -18.59 3.51 -14.21
C SER A 93 -17.97 4.61 -15.06
N LYS A 94 -18.81 5.57 -15.47
CA LYS A 94 -18.36 6.83 -16.06
C LYS A 94 -17.32 7.45 -15.11
N PRO A 95 -16.26 8.11 -15.63
CA PRO A 95 -15.34 8.87 -14.80
C PRO A 95 -16.15 9.74 -13.84
N ALA A 96 -15.74 9.82 -12.57
CA ALA A 96 -16.50 10.55 -11.56
C ALA A 96 -16.87 11.94 -12.09
N GLN A 97 -18.15 12.18 -12.33
CA GLN A 97 -18.62 13.48 -12.80
C GLN A 97 -18.29 14.60 -11.78
N ALA A 98 -18.05 14.20 -10.52
CA ALA A 98 -17.54 15.02 -9.44
C ALA A 98 -16.12 15.57 -9.67
N VAL A 99 -15.22 14.85 -10.33
CA VAL A 99 -13.83 15.31 -10.57
C VAL A 99 -13.76 16.36 -11.68
N ARG A 100 -14.64 16.29 -12.70
CA ARG A 100 -14.77 17.35 -13.72
C ARG A 100 -15.04 18.74 -13.12
N ASN A 101 -15.65 18.80 -11.94
CA ASN A 101 -15.97 20.06 -11.27
C ASN A 101 -14.89 20.49 -10.24
N LEU A 102 -14.11 19.57 -9.68
CA LEU A 102 -12.98 19.87 -8.79
C LEU A 102 -11.75 20.42 -9.53
N CYS A 103 -11.58 20.10 -10.81
CA CYS A 103 -10.46 20.59 -11.63
C CYS A 103 -10.70 21.94 -12.34
N ARG A 104 -11.83 22.63 -12.08
CA ARG A 104 -12.05 23.98 -12.63
C ARG A 104 -11.35 25.03 -11.75
N GLY A 105 -10.10 25.36 -12.06
CA GLY A 105 -9.46 26.60 -11.60
C GLY A 105 -8.09 26.50 -10.91
N GLU A 106 -7.54 25.30 -10.70
CA GLU A 106 -6.28 25.12 -9.95
C GLU A 106 -5.10 24.74 -10.89
N PRO A 107 -3.95 25.44 -10.83
CA PRO A 107 -2.80 25.21 -11.72
C PRO A 107 -2.00 23.93 -11.42
N MET A 108 -2.40 23.12 -10.42
CA MET A 108 -1.65 21.95 -9.95
C MET A 108 -2.10 20.60 -10.54
N CYS A 109 -3.05 20.58 -11.47
CA CYS A 109 -3.37 19.34 -12.18
C CYS A 109 -2.26 19.03 -13.21
N SER A 110 -1.44 18.01 -12.92
CA SER A 110 -0.51 17.45 -13.91
C SER A 110 -1.25 17.14 -15.23
N PRO A 111 -0.63 17.37 -16.40
CA PRO A 111 -1.27 17.14 -17.68
C PRO A 111 -1.79 15.71 -17.78
N ARG A 112 -3.06 15.57 -18.17
CA ARG A 112 -3.69 14.29 -18.47
C ARG A 112 -2.84 13.54 -19.52
N PRO A 113 -2.64 12.22 -19.41
CA PRO A 113 -2.14 11.43 -20.53
C PRO A 113 -3.13 11.57 -21.69
N THR A 114 -2.77 12.31 -22.74
CA THR A 114 -3.66 12.65 -23.86
C THR A 114 -3.86 11.48 -24.83
N HIS A 115 -3.21 10.34 -24.58
CA HIS A 115 -3.21 9.17 -25.46
C HIS A 115 -3.30 7.87 -24.63
N GLY A 116 -4.28 7.01 -24.95
CA GLY A 116 -4.50 5.72 -24.30
C GLY A 116 -5.98 5.37 -24.14
N SER A 117 -6.32 4.08 -24.18
CA SER A 117 -7.70 3.62 -23.91
C SER A 117 -8.12 3.93 -22.47
N ALA A 118 -9.42 4.03 -22.18
CA ALA A 118 -9.91 4.24 -20.81
C ALA A 118 -9.39 3.17 -19.82
N THR A 119 -9.27 1.92 -20.29
CA THR A 119 -8.66 0.82 -19.52
C THR A 119 -7.20 1.11 -19.17
N THR A 120 -6.41 1.57 -20.15
CA THR A 120 -5.00 1.94 -19.93
C THR A 120 -4.87 3.07 -18.90
N GLN A 121 -5.71 4.10 -19.01
CA GLN A 121 -5.70 5.24 -18.07
C GLN A 121 -6.08 4.83 -16.63
N MET A 122 -7.07 3.94 -16.48
CA MET A 122 -7.45 3.38 -15.18
C MET A 122 -6.33 2.53 -14.58
N GLU A 123 -5.66 1.69 -15.38
CA GLU A 123 -4.53 0.88 -14.91
C GLU A 123 -3.32 1.74 -14.51
N ASP A 124 -3.08 2.86 -15.21
CA ASP A 124 -2.07 3.84 -14.85
C ASP A 124 -2.40 4.56 -13.53
N GLU A 125 -3.68 4.90 -13.31
CA GLU A 125 -4.15 5.45 -12.04
C GLU A 125 -3.99 4.46 -10.88
N ALA A 126 -4.38 3.20 -11.08
CA ALA A 126 -4.17 2.13 -10.12
C ALA A 126 -2.68 1.92 -9.80
N ASN A 127 -1.80 2.04 -10.81
CA ASN A 127 -0.35 1.97 -10.62
C ASN A 127 0.17 3.11 -9.74
N ARG A 128 -0.24 4.36 -10.01
CA ARG A 128 0.15 5.53 -9.18
C ARG A 128 -0.37 5.40 -7.75
N LEU A 129 -1.63 4.98 -7.58
CA LEU A 129 -2.24 4.75 -6.27
C LEU A 129 -1.47 3.69 -5.49
N ALA A 130 -1.21 2.53 -6.09
CA ALA A 130 -0.51 1.44 -5.42
C ALA A 130 0.90 1.85 -4.97
N ILE A 131 1.67 2.52 -5.84
CA ILE A 131 3.01 3.01 -5.49
C ILE A 131 2.92 3.98 -4.29
N LYS A 132 2.11 5.03 -4.40
CA LYS A 132 2.05 6.08 -3.37
C LYS A 132 1.49 5.56 -2.04
N LEU A 133 0.52 4.67 -2.09
CA LEU A 133 -0.04 4.03 -0.90
C LEU A 133 0.99 3.15 -0.18
N ILE A 134 1.65 2.23 -0.89
CA ILE A 134 2.67 1.37 -0.24
C ILE A 134 3.81 2.21 0.32
N GLN A 135 4.28 3.22 -0.42
CA GLN A 135 5.30 4.15 0.06
C GLN A 135 4.85 4.89 1.32
N GLY A 136 3.62 5.41 1.31
CA GLY A 136 3.02 6.13 2.42
C GLY A 136 2.83 5.25 3.65
N ILE A 137 2.33 4.03 3.49
CA ILE A 137 2.15 3.04 4.56
C ILE A 137 3.48 2.74 5.24
N MET A 138 4.53 2.47 4.45
CA MET A 138 5.86 2.17 5.00
C MET A 138 6.44 3.36 5.77
N ARG A 139 6.26 4.58 5.26
CA ARG A 139 6.67 5.81 5.95
C ARG A 139 5.90 5.99 7.27
N LEU A 140 4.57 5.86 7.24
CA LEU A 140 3.72 5.97 8.44
C LEU A 140 4.07 4.91 9.49
N ALA A 141 4.39 3.68 9.06
CA ALA A 141 4.84 2.62 9.96
C ALA A 141 6.13 2.99 10.71
N GLU A 142 7.09 3.64 10.03
CA GLU A 142 8.32 4.15 10.65
C GLU A 142 8.05 5.33 11.58
N GLU A 143 7.19 6.26 11.17
CA GLU A 143 6.81 7.45 11.97
C GLU A 143 6.07 7.07 13.26
N TYR A 144 5.11 6.15 13.16
CA TYR A 144 4.27 5.73 14.29
C TYR A 144 4.98 4.74 15.21
N LYS A 145 6.10 4.14 14.79
CA LYS A 145 6.89 3.17 15.55
C LYS A 145 6.02 2.07 16.19
N ILE A 146 5.11 1.50 15.40
CA ILE A 146 4.19 0.45 15.89
C ILE A 146 5.00 -0.81 16.16
N ASN A 147 5.49 -0.93 17.39
CA ASN A 147 6.33 -2.04 17.84
C ASN A 147 5.53 -3.11 18.59
N THR A 148 4.19 -2.97 18.65
CA THR A 148 3.30 -3.80 19.46
C THR A 148 2.04 -4.18 18.68
N PHE A 149 1.28 -5.15 19.20
CA PHE A 149 -0.03 -5.51 18.64
C PHE A 149 -0.96 -4.27 18.60
N PRO A 150 -1.84 -4.14 17.60
CA PRO A 150 -2.65 -2.93 17.40
C PRO A 150 -3.51 -2.53 18.63
N LEU A 151 -3.98 -3.52 19.40
CA LEU A 151 -4.68 -3.29 20.67
C LEU A 151 -3.78 -2.68 21.75
N VAL A 152 -2.51 -3.09 21.81
CA VAL A 152 -1.52 -2.54 22.75
C VAL A 152 -1.16 -1.12 22.34
N HIS A 153 -1.06 -0.83 21.04
CA HIS A 153 -0.78 0.53 20.56
C HIS A 153 -1.95 1.50 20.83
N ASN A 154 -3.21 1.06 20.66
CA ASN A 154 -4.39 1.85 21.05
C ASN A 154 -4.43 2.11 22.57
N PHE A 155 -4.05 1.12 23.39
CA PHE A 155 -3.89 1.31 24.84
C PHE A 155 -2.79 2.36 25.12
N LEU A 156 -1.65 2.31 24.44
CA LEU A 156 -0.57 3.29 24.61
C LEU A 156 -0.98 4.73 24.21
N ILE A 157 -1.85 4.90 23.22
CA ILE A 157 -2.39 6.21 22.85
C ILE A 157 -3.37 6.72 23.91
N ASN A 158 -4.28 5.87 24.41
CA ASN A 158 -5.24 6.24 25.44
C ASN A 158 -4.56 6.64 26.77
N PHE A 159 -3.39 6.08 27.08
CA PHE A 159 -2.57 6.44 28.24
C PHE A 159 -1.57 7.59 27.97
N GLY A 160 -1.64 8.23 26.80
CA GLY A 160 -0.79 9.38 26.45
C GLY A 160 0.68 9.05 26.16
N LEU A 161 1.01 7.76 26.03
CA LEU A 161 2.37 7.26 25.77
C LEU A 161 2.72 7.22 24.28
N ALA A 162 1.73 7.38 23.39
CA ALA A 162 1.91 7.57 21.95
C ALA A 162 0.98 8.68 21.42
N LYS A 163 1.52 9.57 20.57
CA LYS A 163 0.79 10.75 20.06
C LYS A 163 -0.12 10.46 18.85
N ARG A 164 0.20 9.42 18.06
CA ARG A 164 -0.50 9.02 16.81
C ARG A 164 -0.39 7.50 16.60
N GLY A 165 -1.14 6.96 15.63
CA GLY A 165 -1.11 5.54 15.24
C GLY A 165 -2.33 4.70 15.66
N ALA A 166 -3.38 5.35 16.16
CA ALA A 166 -4.71 4.75 16.32
C ALA A 166 -5.33 4.49 14.95
N CYS A 167 -6.34 3.61 14.88
CA CYS A 167 -7.05 3.31 13.63
C CYS A 167 -7.52 4.56 12.88
N LYS A 168 -8.09 5.53 13.61
CA LYS A 168 -8.52 6.83 13.07
C LYS A 168 -7.37 7.64 12.44
N HIS A 169 -6.19 7.64 13.05
CA HIS A 169 -5.02 8.34 12.49
C HIS A 169 -4.51 7.67 11.20
N TRP A 170 -4.54 6.34 11.14
CA TRP A 170 -4.21 5.61 9.93
C TRP A 170 -5.20 5.90 8.80
N ALA A 171 -6.51 5.86 9.09
CA ALA A 171 -7.54 6.21 8.11
C ALA A 171 -7.33 7.64 7.58
N GLU A 172 -7.15 8.60 8.49
CA GLU A 172 -6.91 10.01 8.15
C GLU A 172 -5.68 10.20 7.26
N ASP A 173 -4.53 9.64 7.64
CA ASP A 173 -3.27 9.88 6.92
C ASP A 173 -3.20 9.08 5.60
N ILE A 174 -3.85 7.92 5.50
CA ILE A 174 -4.03 7.21 4.23
C ILE A 174 -4.94 8.02 3.29
N LEU A 175 -6.05 8.58 3.79
CA LEU A 175 -6.92 9.41 2.96
C LEU A 175 -6.19 10.65 2.44
N LYS A 176 -5.36 11.31 3.27
CA LYS A 176 -4.48 12.40 2.79
C LYS A 176 -3.53 11.97 1.68
N ILE A 177 -2.94 10.77 1.78
CA ILE A 177 -2.08 10.23 0.72
C ILE A 177 -2.88 10.02 -0.56
N ILE A 178 -4.07 9.42 -0.46
CA ILE A 178 -4.96 9.21 -1.60
C ILE A 178 -5.30 10.55 -2.22
N GLU A 179 -5.86 11.49 -1.45
CA GLU A 179 -6.29 12.82 -1.88
C GLU A 179 -5.20 13.63 -2.59
N GLY A 180 -3.93 13.46 -2.23
CA GLY A 180 -2.80 14.08 -2.92
C GLY A 180 -2.48 13.52 -4.32
N ILE A 181 -3.21 12.51 -4.80
CA ILE A 181 -3.01 11.86 -6.10
C ILE A 181 -4.17 12.24 -7.02
N PRO A 182 -3.95 12.82 -8.21
CA PRO A 182 -5.03 13.04 -9.18
C PRO A 182 -5.70 11.72 -9.59
N ARG A 183 -7.04 11.67 -9.52
CA ARG A 183 -7.86 10.47 -9.78
C ARG A 183 -9.12 10.81 -10.58
N ASP A 184 -9.45 9.98 -11.57
CA ASP A 184 -10.68 10.02 -12.37
C ASP A 184 -11.52 8.73 -12.22
N TYR A 185 -10.86 7.60 -11.88
CA TYR A 185 -11.45 6.25 -11.90
C TYR A 185 -11.71 5.68 -10.51
N PHE A 186 -11.09 6.23 -9.47
CA PHE A 186 -11.30 5.83 -8.07
C PHE A 186 -11.71 7.01 -7.18
N VAL A 187 -12.61 6.74 -6.25
CA VAL A 187 -13.07 7.66 -5.20
C VAL A 187 -12.70 7.09 -3.83
N ALA A 188 -12.34 7.97 -2.90
CA ALA A 188 -12.02 7.59 -1.53
C ALA A 188 -13.24 7.69 -0.62
N TYR A 189 -13.35 6.75 0.33
CA TYR A 189 -14.30 6.81 1.44
C TYR A 189 -13.58 6.63 2.76
N TRP A 190 -14.07 7.31 3.79
CA TRP A 190 -13.81 6.93 5.17
C TRP A 190 -14.89 5.95 5.63
N ALA A 191 -14.48 4.76 6.07
CA ALA A 191 -15.36 3.76 6.65
C ALA A 191 -15.15 3.64 8.16
N GLU A 192 -16.24 3.54 8.91
CA GLU A 192 -16.25 3.31 10.36
C GLU A 192 -17.03 2.03 10.71
N HIS A 193 -16.61 1.37 11.77
CA HIS A 193 -17.29 0.24 12.39
C HIS A 193 -17.53 0.55 13.86
N LYS A 194 -18.76 0.32 14.34
CA LYS A 194 -19.20 0.53 15.75
C LYS A 194 -18.68 1.86 16.36
N PRO A 195 -19.07 3.01 15.80
CA PRO A 195 -18.63 4.31 16.31
C PRO A 195 -19.01 4.51 17.77
N GLY A 196 -18.11 5.09 18.56
CA GLY A 196 -18.30 5.36 19.98
C GLY A 196 -18.18 4.15 20.90
N SER A 197 -17.82 2.97 20.37
CA SER A 197 -17.62 1.75 21.16
C SER A 197 -16.13 1.43 21.35
N ILE A 198 -15.82 0.57 22.32
CA ILE A 198 -14.46 0.01 22.49
C ILE A 198 -13.96 -0.79 21.28
N ALA A 199 -14.88 -1.21 20.41
CA ALA A 199 -14.59 -1.93 19.17
C ALA A 199 -14.65 -1.00 17.95
N GLU A 200 -14.58 0.31 18.17
CA GLU A 200 -14.54 1.28 17.08
C GLU A 200 -13.31 1.04 16.20
N HIS A 201 -13.54 0.98 14.89
CA HIS A 201 -12.48 0.87 13.91
C HIS A 201 -12.74 1.75 12.71
N ASN A 202 -11.69 2.36 12.17
CA ASN A 202 -11.76 3.34 11.09
C ASN A 202 -10.74 2.96 10.02
N VAL A 203 -11.14 3.01 8.74
CA VAL A 203 -10.30 2.67 7.60
C VAL A 203 -10.56 3.59 6.41
N ALA A 204 -9.54 3.72 5.56
CA ALA A 204 -9.69 4.32 4.24
C ALA A 204 -10.12 3.25 3.23
N VAL A 205 -11.01 3.60 2.29
CA VAL A 205 -11.49 2.71 1.23
C VAL A 205 -11.33 3.39 -0.12
N LEU A 206 -10.80 2.67 -1.10
CA LEU A 206 -10.82 3.07 -2.51
C LEU A 206 -11.90 2.28 -3.24
N ALA A 207 -12.87 2.96 -3.82
CA ALA A 207 -13.88 2.33 -4.66
C ALA A 207 -13.83 2.89 -6.09
N PRO A 208 -14.35 2.17 -7.09
CA PRO A 208 -14.50 2.72 -8.43
C PRO A 208 -15.38 3.98 -8.41
N ALA A 209 -15.07 4.94 -9.27
CA ALA A 209 -15.86 6.15 -9.41
C ALA A 209 -17.34 5.83 -9.65
N GLY A 210 -18.23 6.43 -8.85
CA GLY A 210 -19.68 6.20 -8.92
C GLY A 210 -20.16 4.89 -8.28
N ALA A 211 -19.26 4.06 -7.75
CA ALA A 211 -19.62 2.90 -6.94
C ALA A 211 -19.88 3.30 -5.48
N THR A 212 -20.34 2.36 -4.66
CA THR A 212 -20.58 2.60 -3.23
C THR A 212 -19.37 2.17 -2.38
N LEU A 213 -19.37 2.55 -1.10
CA LEU A 213 -18.37 2.08 -0.14
C LEU A 213 -18.25 0.55 -0.11
N ARG A 214 -19.38 -0.18 -0.22
CA ARG A 214 -19.41 -1.64 -0.22
C ARG A 214 -18.67 -2.26 -1.40
N ASP A 215 -18.61 -1.52 -2.51
CA ASP A 215 -17.92 -1.92 -3.73
C ASP A 215 -16.43 -1.59 -3.71
N GLY A 216 -15.90 -1.12 -2.58
CA GLY A 216 -14.52 -0.68 -2.44
C GLY A 216 -13.54 -1.73 -1.91
N LEU A 217 -12.27 -1.36 -2.00
CA LEU A 217 -11.13 -2.03 -1.39
C LEU A 217 -10.69 -1.21 -0.17
N LEU A 218 -10.78 -1.80 1.03
CA LEU A 218 -10.29 -1.15 2.24
C LEU A 218 -8.77 -1.29 2.36
N ILE A 219 -8.11 -0.24 2.84
CA ILE A 219 -6.67 -0.18 3.09
C ILE A 219 -6.47 -0.01 4.61
N ASP A 220 -5.95 -1.04 5.27
CA ASP A 220 -5.92 -1.12 6.73
C ASP A 220 -4.63 -1.75 7.29
N PRO A 221 -3.49 -1.07 7.13
CA PRO A 221 -2.21 -1.49 7.72
C PRO A 221 -2.18 -1.40 9.25
N TRP A 222 -3.19 -0.78 9.89
CA TRP A 222 -3.28 -0.75 11.34
C TRP A 222 -3.44 -2.16 11.91
N ARG A 223 -4.26 -3.02 11.28
CA ARG A 223 -4.47 -4.44 11.67
C ARG A 223 -3.20 -5.27 11.73
N THR A 224 -2.22 -4.92 10.90
CA THR A 224 -1.00 -5.70 10.68
C THR A 224 0.24 -5.00 11.22
N ALA A 225 0.05 -4.03 12.13
CA ALA A 225 1.13 -3.27 12.76
C ALA A 225 2.05 -2.58 11.73
N GLY A 226 1.46 -1.93 10.73
CA GLY A 226 2.16 -1.14 9.72
C GLY A 226 2.62 -1.91 8.49
N LYS A 227 2.29 -3.21 8.36
CA LYS A 227 2.46 -3.92 7.08
C LYS A 227 1.31 -3.56 6.13
N PRO A 228 1.52 -3.47 4.81
CA PRO A 228 0.41 -3.31 3.89
C PRO A 228 -0.66 -4.39 4.09
N PHE A 229 -1.92 -3.97 4.08
CA PHE A 229 -3.07 -4.87 4.20
C PHE A 229 -4.26 -4.24 3.48
N TRP A 230 -4.93 -5.02 2.66
CA TRP A 230 -6.14 -4.63 1.96
C TRP A 230 -7.07 -5.82 1.79
N ILE A 231 -8.36 -5.55 1.72
CA ILE A 231 -9.40 -6.54 1.47
C ILE A 231 -10.62 -5.84 0.86
N ARG A 232 -11.45 -6.60 0.13
CA ARG A 232 -12.75 -6.11 -0.31
C ARG A 232 -13.65 -5.82 0.89
N VAL A 233 -14.41 -4.74 0.85
CA VAL A 233 -15.29 -4.35 1.96
C VAL A 233 -16.35 -5.42 2.25
N ASP A 234 -16.92 -6.03 1.22
CA ASP A 234 -17.92 -7.11 1.32
C ASP A 234 -17.33 -8.47 1.75
N ALA A 235 -16.01 -8.63 1.72
CA ALA A 235 -15.30 -9.80 2.22
C ALA A 235 -14.79 -9.63 3.66
N ASP A 236 -14.95 -8.44 4.26
CA ASP A 236 -14.62 -8.21 5.67
C ASP A 236 -15.80 -8.57 6.58
N HIS A 237 -15.49 -9.04 7.79
CA HIS A 237 -16.47 -9.40 8.81
C HIS A 237 -17.07 -8.18 9.52
N HIS A 238 -16.45 -7.01 9.38
CA HIS A 238 -16.93 -5.76 9.97
C HIS A 238 -18.12 -5.20 9.20
N GLN A 239 -19.13 -4.71 9.92
CA GLN A 239 -20.22 -3.93 9.35
C GLN A 239 -19.75 -2.50 9.13
N TRP A 240 -19.17 -2.24 7.96
CA TRP A 240 -18.65 -0.94 7.57
C TRP A 240 -19.75 0.03 7.18
N LYS A 241 -19.67 1.25 7.69
CA LYS A 241 -20.55 2.36 7.31
C LYS A 241 -19.73 3.57 6.87
N PRO A 242 -20.21 4.39 5.92
CA PRO A 242 -19.56 5.66 5.61
C PRO A 242 -19.53 6.55 6.85
N TRP A 243 -18.39 7.20 7.10
CA TRP A 243 -18.31 8.18 8.18
C TRP A 243 -19.06 9.45 7.79
N ALA A 244 -20.01 9.87 8.63
CA ALA A 244 -20.97 10.93 8.30
C ALA A 244 -20.34 12.30 7.97
N PHE A 245 -19.12 12.55 8.44
CA PHE A 245 -18.43 13.83 8.26
C PHE A 245 -17.38 13.83 7.14
N TYR A 246 -17.26 12.72 6.40
CA TYR A 246 -16.34 12.61 5.27
C TYR A 246 -17.10 12.59 3.96
N GLU A 247 -16.94 13.63 3.16
CA GLU A 247 -17.43 13.66 1.79
C GLU A 247 -16.51 12.82 0.89
N PRO A 248 -17.04 11.84 0.14
CA PRO A 248 -16.24 11.03 -0.77
C PRO A 248 -15.58 11.89 -1.87
N LYS A 249 -14.28 11.68 -2.11
CA LYS A 249 -13.46 12.50 -3.02
C LYS A 249 -12.51 11.69 -3.90
#